data_AF-A0A523DIE3-F1
#
_entry.id   AF-A0A523DIE3-F1
#
_cell.length_a   1.000
_cell.length_b   1.000
_cell.length_c   1.000
_cell.angle_alpha   90.00
_cell.angle_beta   90.00
_cell.angle_gamma   90.00
#
_symmetry.space_group_name_H-M   'P 1'
#
loop_
_entity.id
_entity.type
_entity.pdbx_description
1 polymer ?
#
loop_
_entity_poly.entity_id
_entity_poly.type
_entity_poly.pdbx_seq_one_letter_code
_entity_poly.pdbx_strand_id
1 'polypeptide(L)' 'MKTLSLKVPDALDAKLTALATRLGTSRSAVVREAIERYVPEAPGDAASLLDLSSDLVGSVSGPTDLATNRKYREDYGR' A
#
# COMPACT_ATOMS: atom_id res chain seq x y z
N MET A 1 8.49 -18.56 6.67
CA MET A 1 7.18 -18.37 7.32
C MET A 1 7.21 -19.06 8.68
N LYS A 2 6.52 -18.50 9.68
CA LYS A 2 6.32 -19.14 10.99
C LYS A 2 4.89 -19.69 11.07
N THR A 3 4.70 -20.80 11.76
CA THR A 3 3.37 -21.41 11.94
C THR A 3 2.67 -20.79 13.13
N LEU A 4 1.43 -20.36 12.93
CA LEU A 4 0.53 -19.85 13.97
C LEU A 4 -0.67 -20.79 14.07
N SER A 5 -0.93 -21.33 15.26
CA SER A 5 -2.15 -22.07 15.56
C SER A 5 -3.13 -21.15 16.28
N LEU A 6 -4.34 -21.02 15.74
CA LEU A 6 -5.39 -20.14 16.26
C LEU A 6 -6.70 -20.90 16.37
N LYS A 7 -7.44 -20.70 17.47
CA LYS A 7 -8.79 -21.23 17.63
C LYS A 7 -9.78 -20.26 16.98
N VAL A 8 -10.69 -20.78 16.17
CA VAL A 8 -11.76 -20.02 15.54
C VAL A 8 -13.09 -20.73 15.72
N PRO A 9 -14.22 -20.00 15.80
CA PRO A 9 -15.54 -20.61 15.75
C PRO A 9 -15.76 -21.33 14.42
N ASP A 10 -16.50 -22.44 14.44
CA ASP A 10 -16.78 -23.26 13.24
C ASP A 10 -17.40 -22.44 12.09
N ALA A 11 -18.29 -21.50 12.43
CA ALA A 11 -18.91 -20.60 11.46
C ALA A 11 -17.88 -19.71 10.73
N LEU A 12 -16.78 -19.34 11.38
CA LEU A 12 -15.72 -18.56 10.76
C LEU A 12 -14.81 -19.44 9.90
N ASP A 13 -14.50 -20.66 10.33
CA ASP A 13 -13.73 -21.61 9.52
C ASP A 13 -14.43 -21.96 8.20
N ALA A 14 -15.75 -22.16 8.24
CA ALA A 14 -16.56 -22.39 7.04
C ALA A 14 -16.49 -21.20 6.07
N LYS A 15 -16.58 -19.97 6.59
CA LYS A 15 -16.46 -18.73 5.78
C LYS A 15 -15.07 -18.59 5.16
N LEU A 16 -14.01 -18.87 5.91
CA LEU A 16 -12.63 -18.82 5.43
C LEU A 16 -12.41 -19.84 4.30
N THR A 17 -12.95 -21.05 4.45
CA THR A 17 -12.88 -22.10 3.44
C THR A 17 -13.59 -21.68 2.15
N ALA A 18 -14.84 -21.20 2.26
CA ALA A 18 -15.60 -20.73 1.11
C ALA A 18 -14.92 -19.56 0.39
N LEU A 19 -14.34 -18.62 1.16
CA LEU A 19 -13.62 -17.48 0.60
C LEU A 19 -12.35 -17.92 -0.14
N ALA A 20 -11.58 -18.83 0.45
CA ALA A 20 -10.37 -19.38 -0.18
C ALA A 20 -10.70 -20.09 -1.50
N THR A 21 -11.76 -20.91 -1.53
CA THR A 21 -12.24 -21.56 -2.76
C THR A 21 -12.66 -20.54 -3.81
N ARG A 22 -13.44 -19.53 -3.42
CA ARG A 22 -13.91 -18.47 -4.34
C ARG A 22 -12.76 -17.69 -4.96
N LEU A 23 -11.69 -17.45 -4.20
CA LEU A 23 -10.49 -16.73 -4.64
C LEU A 23 -9.44 -17.63 -5.30
N GLY A 24 -9.65 -18.95 -5.37
CA GLY A 24 -8.67 -19.89 -5.90
C GLY A 24 -7.34 -19.92 -5.11
N THR A 25 -7.40 -19.65 -3.81
CA THR A 25 -6.22 -19.55 -2.93
C THR A 25 -6.36 -20.47 -1.70
N SER A 26 -5.37 -20.45 -0.81
CA SER A 26 -5.39 -21.25 0.43
C SER A 26 -6.02 -20.47 1.59
N ARG A 27 -6.60 -21.19 2.57
CA ARG A 27 -7.06 -20.60 3.83
C ARG A 27 -5.97 -19.79 4.52
N SER A 28 -4.75 -20.30 4.51
CA SER A 28 -3.57 -19.66 5.09
C SER A 28 -3.26 -18.32 4.42
N ALA A 29 -3.44 -18.21 3.10
CA ALA A 29 -3.23 -16.97 2.37
C ALA A 29 -4.29 -15.91 2.75
N VAL A 30 -5.57 -16.32 2.80
CA VAL A 30 -6.68 -15.44 3.22
C VAL A 30 -6.45 -14.91 4.65
N VAL A 31 -6.11 -15.80 5.58
CA VAL A 31 -5.88 -15.41 6.99
C VAL A 31 -4.66 -14.50 7.11
N ARG A 32 -3.57 -14.82 6.40
CA ARG A 32 -2.36 -14.00 6.42
C ARG A 32 -2.62 -12.59 5.88
N GLU A 33 -3.30 -12.47 4.75
CA GLU A 33 -3.64 -11.18 4.16
C GLU A 33 -4.54 -10.35 5.10
N ALA A 34 -5.50 -11.00 5.77
CA ALA A 34 -6.34 -10.34 6.76
C ALA A 34 -5.51 -9.81 7.96
N ILE A 35 -4.52 -10.58 8.42
CA ILE A 35 -3.61 -10.16 9.50
C ILE A 35 -2.69 -9.03 9.03
N GLU A 36 -2.10 -9.13 7.85
CA GLU A 36 -1.24 -8.10 7.25
C GLU A 36 -1.98 -6.76 7.09
N ARG A 37 -3.28 -6.79 6.77
CA ARG A 37 -4.11 -5.57 6.71
C ARG A 37 -4.51 -5.04 8.09
N TYR A 38 -4.67 -5.92 9.07
CA TYR A 38 -5.11 -5.54 10.41
C TYR A 38 -3.96 -5.01 11.27
N VAL A 39 -2.76 -5.57 11.09
CA VAL A 39 -1.54 -5.13 11.75
C VAL A 39 -0.92 -4.07 10.87
N PRO A 40 -1.02 -2.77 11.22
CA PRO A 40 -0.32 -1.75 10.45
C PRO A 40 1.17 -2.05 10.45
N GLU A 41 1.83 -1.78 9.32
CA GLU A 41 3.29 -1.71 9.29
C GLU A 41 3.75 -0.78 10.41
N ALA A 42 4.85 -1.14 11.08
CA ALA A 42 5.32 -0.36 12.21
C ALA A 42 5.50 1.11 11.77
N PRO A 43 5.35 2.11 12.66
CA PRO A 43 5.48 3.52 12.30
C PRO A 43 6.82 3.94 11.63
N GLY A 44 7.78 3.03 11.48
CA GLY A 44 9.03 3.22 10.72
C GLY A 44 9.16 2.38 9.44
N ASP A 45 8.20 1.52 9.12
CA ASP A 45 8.16 0.74 7.87
C ASP A 45 7.36 1.47 6.76
N ALA A 46 6.51 2.43 7.15
CA ALA A 46 5.93 3.36 6.20
C ALA A 46 7.05 4.20 5.57
N ALA A 47 7.33 3.95 4.30
CA ALA A 47 8.28 4.71 3.51
C ALA A 47 8.01 6.21 3.68
N SER A 48 9.04 6.97 4.03
CA SER A 48 8.90 8.41 4.18
C SER A 48 8.50 9.03 2.84
N LEU A 49 7.96 10.26 2.87
CA LEU A 49 7.70 11.00 1.63
C LEU A 49 8.94 11.08 0.74
N LEU A 50 10.14 11.12 1.31
CA LEU A 50 11.40 11.08 0.58
C LEU A 50 11.61 9.74 -0.12
N ASP A 51 11.40 8.63 0.58
CA ASP A 51 11.57 7.28 0.03
C ASP A 51 10.61 7.03 -1.14
N LEU A 52 9.36 7.50 -1.01
CA LEU A 52 8.30 7.34 -2.01
C LEU A 52 8.43 8.27 -3.23
N SER A 53 9.31 9.28 -3.19
CA SER A 53 9.40 10.32 -4.24
C SER A 53 10.71 10.31 -5.03
N SER A 54 11.55 9.30 -4.79
CA SER A 54 12.87 9.19 -5.42
C SER A 54 12.82 9.11 -6.95
N ASP A 55 11.78 8.52 -7.51
CA ASP A 55 11.51 8.41 -8.95
C ASP A 55 10.94 9.69 -9.56
N LEU A 56 10.43 10.62 -8.75
CA LEU A 56 9.86 11.89 -9.21
C LEU A 56 10.93 12.90 -9.61
N VAL A 57 12.15 12.80 -9.04
CA VAL A 57 13.25 13.71 -9.35
C VAL A 57 13.65 13.56 -10.82
N GLY A 58 13.41 14.61 -11.61
CA GLY A 58 13.71 14.60 -13.04
C GLY A 58 12.69 13.86 -13.91
N SER A 59 11.58 13.38 -13.34
CA SER A 59 10.47 12.75 -14.09
C SER A 59 9.72 13.71 -15.02
N VAL A 60 9.93 15.02 -14.85
CA VAL A 60 9.27 16.08 -15.62
C VAL A 60 10.28 17.00 -16.26
N SER A 61 9.98 17.45 -17.48
CA SER A 61 10.71 18.54 -18.13
C SER A 61 10.03 19.86 -17.82
N GLY A 62 10.80 20.88 -17.45
CA GLY A 62 10.26 22.19 -17.13
C GLY A 62 11.32 23.28 -17.15
N PRO A 63 10.89 24.55 -16.96
CA PRO A 63 11.80 25.67 -16.85
C PRO A 63 12.79 25.48 -15.70
N THR A 64 14.00 26.02 -15.85
CA THR A 64 15.06 25.94 -14.82
C THR A 64 14.65 26.54 -13.48
N ASP A 65 13.72 27.50 -13.47
CA ASP A 65 13.21 28.13 -12.25
C ASP A 65 11.72 28.42 -12.35
N LEU A 66 10.91 27.69 -11.57
CA LEU A 66 9.49 27.94 -11.38
C LEU A 66 9.18 28.72 -10.09
N ALA A 67 10.15 28.87 -9.20
CA ALA A 67 9.96 29.48 -7.88
C ALA A 67 10.05 31.00 -7.95
N THR A 68 11.02 31.54 -8.70
CA THR A 68 11.39 32.95 -8.64
C THR A 68 11.10 33.71 -9.93
N ASN A 69 11.08 33.01 -11.07
CA ASN A 69 10.89 33.64 -12.36
C ASN A 69 9.41 33.77 -12.75
N ARG A 70 8.83 34.95 -12.46
CA ARG A 70 7.41 35.29 -12.63
C ARG A 70 6.86 35.01 -14.04
N LYS A 71 7.70 35.12 -15.08
CA LYS A 71 7.28 34.90 -16.48
C LYS A 71 6.76 33.48 -16.73
N TYR A 72 7.18 32.49 -15.93
CA TYR A 72 6.71 31.11 -16.05
C TYR A 72 5.44 30.80 -15.25
N ARG A 73 4.85 31.81 -14.58
CA ARG A 73 3.60 31.67 -13.79
C ARG A 73 2.40 32.42 -14.37
N GLU A 74 2.56 33.10 -15.51
CA GLU A 74 1.55 34.01 -16.06
C GLU A 74 0.21 33.30 -16.39
N ASP A 75 0.29 32.02 -16.73
CA ASP A 75 -0.85 31.15 -17.10
C ASP A 75 -1.09 29.99 -16.13
N TYR A 76 -0.46 29.99 -14.96
CA TYR A 76 -0.64 28.89 -13.99
C TYR A 76 -2.05 28.90 -13.38
N GLY A 77 -2.85 27.84 -13.65
CA GLY A 77 -4.16 27.65 -13.05
C GLY A 77 -5.35 28.29 -13.78
N ARG A 78 -5.19 28.69 -15.05
CA ARG A 78 -6.29 29.10 -15.93
C ARG A 78 -6.77 27.96 -16.83
#